data_AF-A0A529HQX8-F1
#
_entry.id   AF-A0A529HQX8-F1
#
_cell.length_a   1.000
_cell.length_b   1.000
_cell.length_c   1.000
_cell.angle_alpha   90.00
_cell.angle_beta   90.00
_cell.angle_gamma   90.00
#
_symmetry.space_group_name_H-M   'P 1'
#
loop_
_entity.id
_entity.type
_entity.pdbx_description
1 polymer ?
#
loop_
_entity_poly.entity_id
_entity_poly.type
_entity_poly.pdbx_seq_one_letter_code
_entity_poly.pdbx_strand_id
1 'polypeptide(L)'
;MEAGAGMKQYRIRPGRLIAKAILALAGFLAVFPLVWTALNALKNNVDIITRVPRLVFTPTLANIAYILGRDSVLTGLYNSVVACGAAVLIGIVLALPAAYAVARYPNRFAGDIQFFVLSLRFLPPVAVAIPLMVIWLQVGFYDTLPALIVTYSQLTISVIMWLAIPAFQSVPKEIEEAAFVDGYGAYSVFW
;
A
#
# COMPACT_ATOMS: atom_id res chain seq x y z
N MET A 1 22.33 -55.08 10.08
CA MET A 1 21.97 -54.52 11.40
C MET A 1 22.27 -53.04 11.36
N GLU A 2 21.29 -52.25 11.76
CA GLU A 2 20.96 -50.94 11.21
C GLU A 2 21.88 -49.81 11.67
N ALA A 3 22.23 -48.94 10.72
CA ALA A 3 22.96 -47.70 10.95
C ALA A 3 22.05 -46.71 11.70
N GLY A 4 22.43 -46.37 12.93
CA GLY A 4 21.77 -45.35 13.74
C GLY A 4 21.83 -43.98 13.08
N ALA A 5 20.72 -43.57 12.46
CA ALA A 5 20.50 -42.22 12.00
C ALA A 5 20.47 -41.29 13.22
N GLY A 6 21.58 -40.62 13.49
CA GLY A 6 21.71 -39.63 14.54
C GLY A 6 20.70 -38.50 14.34
N MET A 7 19.68 -38.47 15.20
CA MET A 7 18.73 -37.38 15.34
C MET A 7 19.51 -36.08 15.60
N LYS A 8 19.59 -35.20 14.60
CA LYS A 8 20.15 -33.84 14.73
C LYS A 8 19.32 -33.08 15.78
N GLN A 9 19.82 -33.05 17.01
CA GLN A 9 19.21 -32.25 18.08
C GLN A 9 19.25 -30.77 17.66
N TYR A 10 18.07 -30.19 17.42
CA TYR A 10 17.90 -28.76 17.23
C TYR A 10 18.20 -28.06 18.56
N ARG A 11 19.48 -27.83 18.83
CA ARG A 11 19.94 -27.07 20.00
C ARG A 11 19.43 -25.64 19.83
N ILE A 12 18.33 -25.33 20.52
CA ILE A 12 17.65 -24.04 20.41
C ILE A 12 18.60 -22.99 20.96
N ARG A 13 19.21 -22.19 20.08
CA ARG A 13 20.06 -21.07 20.50
C ARG A 13 19.19 -20.06 21.26
N PRO A 14 19.56 -19.64 22.48
CA PRO A 14 18.73 -18.72 23.28
C PRO A 14 18.43 -17.41 22.54
N GLY A 15 19.36 -16.93 21.71
CA GLY A 15 19.14 -15.77 20.84
C GLY A 15 17.99 -15.95 19.84
N ARG A 16 17.72 -17.17 19.36
CA ARG A 16 16.60 -17.46 18.46
C ARG A 16 15.26 -17.46 19.20
N LEU A 17 15.24 -17.85 20.48
CA LEU A 17 14.03 -17.76 21.32
C LEU A 17 13.69 -16.31 21.64
N ILE A 18 14.70 -15.52 22.00
CA ILE A 18 14.54 -14.08 22.26
C ILE A 18 14.02 -13.37 21.00
N ALA A 19 14.63 -13.63 19.84
CA ALA A 19 14.16 -13.07 18.57
C ALA A 19 12.71 -13.45 18.26
N LYS A 20 12.32 -14.72 18.48
CA LYS A 20 10.92 -15.16 18.33
C LYS A 20 9.98 -14.45 19.29
N ALA A 21 10.37 -14.27 20.55
CA ALA A 21 9.55 -13.56 21.54
C ALA A 21 9.36 -12.09 21.18
N ILE A 22 10.42 -11.42 20.72
CA ILE A 22 10.35 -10.02 20.24
C ILE A 22 9.44 -9.92 19.02
N LEU A 23 9.58 -10.82 18.04
CA LEU A 23 8.71 -10.84 16.86
C LEU A 23 7.24 -11.10 17.23
N ALA A 24 6.99 -12.02 18.17
CA ALA A 24 5.64 -12.29 18.66
C ALA A 24 5.04 -11.07 19.37
N LEU A 25 5.82 -10.39 20.21
CA LEU A 25 5.39 -9.16 20.89
C LEU A 25 5.11 -8.03 19.89
N ALA A 26 6.01 -7.81 18.92
CA ALA A 26 5.83 -6.80 17.88
C ALA A 26 4.58 -7.09 17.05
N GLY A 27 4.37 -8.35 16.65
CA GLY A 27 3.16 -8.78 15.94
C GLY A 27 1.89 -8.57 16.77
N PHE A 28 1.92 -8.92 18.06
CA PHE A 28 0.81 -8.66 18.98
C PHE A 28 0.50 -7.17 19.08
N LEU A 29 1.50 -6.31 19.30
CA LEU A 29 1.31 -4.86 19.42
C LEU A 29 0.75 -4.24 18.13
N ALA A 30 1.15 -4.76 16.96
CA ALA A 30 0.63 -4.29 15.67
C ALA A 30 -0.84 -4.69 15.43
N VAL A 31 -1.21 -5.92 15.82
CA VAL A 31 -2.55 -6.48 15.59
C VAL A 31 -3.54 -6.09 16.68
N PHE A 32 -3.06 -5.82 17.90
CA PHE A 32 -3.90 -5.54 19.06
C PHE A 32 -4.90 -4.39 18.84
N PRO A 33 -4.52 -3.21 18.31
CA PRO A 33 -5.48 -2.14 18.03
C PRO A 33 -6.57 -2.54 17.04
N LEU A 34 -6.25 -3.37 16.03
CA LEU A 34 -7.21 -3.85 15.04
C LEU A 34 -8.20 -4.84 15.65
N VAL A 35 -7.73 -5.74 16.51
CA VAL A 35 -8.60 -6.64 17.27
C VAL A 35 -9.48 -5.83 18.22
N TRP A 36 -8.93 -4.80 18.85
CA TRP A 36 -9.68 -3.94 19.74
C TRP A 36 -10.81 -3.19 19.04
N THR A 37 -10.55 -2.60 17.86
CA THR A 37 -11.58 -1.92 17.07
C THR A 37 -12.65 -2.90 16.57
N ALA A 38 -12.25 -4.10 16.14
CA ALA A 38 -13.18 -5.15 15.75
C ALA A 38 -14.09 -5.59 16.90
N LEU A 39 -13.54 -5.77 18.12
CA LEU A 39 -14.34 -6.08 19.30
C LEU A 39 -15.31 -4.96 19.65
N ASN A 40 -14.90 -3.69 19.54
CA ASN A 40 -15.79 -2.55 19.80
C ASN A 40 -16.90 -2.43 18.77
N ALA A 41 -16.67 -2.82 17.51
CA ALA A 41 -17.72 -2.85 16.50
C ALA A 41 -18.88 -3.80 16.89
N LEU A 42 -18.59 -4.84 17.68
CA LEU A 42 -19.57 -5.83 18.16
C LEU A 42 -20.18 -5.51 19.53
N LYS A 43 -19.78 -4.41 20.18
CA LYS A 43 -20.30 -4.00 21.49
C LYS A 43 -21.49 -3.06 21.36
N ASN A 44 -22.37 -3.02 22.35
CA ASN A 44 -23.36 -1.94 22.41
C ASN A 44 -22.66 -0.60 22.67
N ASN A 45 -23.21 0.50 22.14
CA ASN A 45 -22.64 1.85 22.32
C ASN A 45 -22.37 2.20 23.79
N VAL A 46 -23.26 1.74 24.69
CA VAL A 46 -23.11 1.93 26.14
C VAL A 46 -21.86 1.26 26.71
N ASP A 47 -21.42 0.13 26.15
CA ASP A 47 -20.23 -0.62 26.58
C ASP A 47 -18.94 -0.11 25.93
N ILE A 48 -19.03 0.74 24.89
CA ILE A 48 -17.89 1.38 24.22
C ILE A 48 -17.42 2.61 24.99
N ILE A 49 -18.35 3.42 25.51
CA ILE A 49 -18.07 4.70 26.17
C ILE A 49 -17.76 4.58 27.67
N THR A 50 -17.75 3.37 28.24
CA THR A 50 -17.44 3.15 29.65
C THR A 50 -15.97 3.40 29.98
N ARG A 51 -15.70 4.00 31.14
CA ARG A 51 -14.34 4.26 31.66
C ARG A 51 -13.51 2.99 31.89
N VAL A 52 -14.15 1.87 32.24
CA VAL A 52 -13.49 0.56 32.41
C VAL A 52 -13.88 -0.31 31.22
N PRO A 53 -12.92 -0.76 30.39
CA PRO A 53 -13.25 -1.57 29.23
C PRO A 53 -13.86 -2.92 29.62
N ARG A 54 -15.09 -3.18 29.17
CA ARG A 54 -15.73 -4.49 29.35
C ARG A 54 -15.18 -5.48 28.34
N LEU A 55 -14.49 -6.51 28.83
CA LEU A 55 -13.96 -7.62 28.02
C LEU A 55 -15.03 -8.69 27.75
N VAL A 56 -16.01 -8.82 28.64
CA VAL A 56 -17.18 -9.70 28.47
C VAL A 56 -18.37 -8.82 28.10
N PHE A 57 -18.98 -9.10 26.95
CA PHE A 57 -20.11 -8.36 26.41
C PHE A 57 -21.00 -9.29 25.58
N THR A 58 -22.24 -8.87 25.33
CA THR A 58 -23.14 -9.56 24.40
C THR A 58 -22.84 -9.09 22.97
N PRO A 59 -22.30 -9.93 22.08
CA PRO A 59 -21.97 -9.51 20.72
C PRO A 59 -23.24 -9.12 19.95
N THR A 60 -23.21 -7.97 19.28
CA THR A 60 -24.30 -7.46 18.47
C THR A 60 -23.80 -7.04 17.08
N LEU A 61 -24.63 -7.26 16.06
CA LEU A 61 -24.39 -6.78 14.69
C LEU A 61 -25.13 -5.46 14.40
N ALA A 62 -25.82 -4.89 15.40
CA ALA A 62 -26.64 -3.69 15.23
C ALA A 62 -25.84 -2.49 14.72
N ASN A 63 -24.61 -2.27 15.22
CA ASN A 63 -23.76 -1.17 14.74
C ASN A 63 -23.37 -1.34 13.27
N ILE A 64 -23.06 -2.56 12.87
CA ILE A 64 -22.67 -2.88 11.49
C ILE A 64 -23.86 -2.69 10.57
N ALA A 65 -25.02 -3.26 10.91
CA ALA A 65 -26.27 -3.09 10.16
C ALA A 65 -26.66 -1.60 10.07
N TYR A 66 -26.50 -0.84 11.15
CA TYR A 66 -26.77 0.59 11.19
C TYR A 66 -25.88 1.38 10.24
N ILE A 67 -24.57 1.09 10.21
CA ILE A 67 -23.62 1.80 9.35
C ILE A 67 -23.82 1.41 7.88
N LEU A 68 -24.01 0.12 7.60
CA LEU A 68 -24.25 -0.37 6.25
C LEU A 68 -25.62 0.04 5.70
N GLY A 69 -26.60 0.34 6.56
CA GLY A 69 -27.90 0.89 6.17
C GLY A 69 -27.89 2.39 5.85
N ARG A 70 -26.74 3.09 6.00
CA ARG A 70 -26.62 4.52 5.68
C ARG A 70 -26.10 4.71 4.25
N ASP A 71 -26.92 5.31 3.39
CA ASP A 71 -26.56 5.58 1.99
C ASP A 71 -25.29 6.43 1.84
N SER A 72 -25.07 7.39 2.74
CA SER A 72 -23.85 8.22 2.73
C SER A 72 -22.58 7.40 2.97
N VAL A 73 -22.66 6.36 3.80
CA VAL A 73 -21.54 5.45 4.05
C VAL A 73 -21.31 4.55 2.86
N LEU A 74 -22.36 3.95 2.30
CA LEU A 74 -22.25 3.10 1.11
C LEU A 74 -21.68 3.86 -0.08
N THR A 75 -22.16 5.08 -0.31
CA THR A 75 -21.65 5.97 -1.36
C THR A 75 -20.18 6.33 -1.10
N GLY A 76 -19.81 6.62 0.16
CA GLY A 76 -18.43 6.88 0.54
C GLY A 76 -17.51 5.68 0.30
N LEU A 77 -17.97 4.46 0.63
CA LEU A 77 -17.24 3.22 0.38
C LEU A 77 -17.05 2.97 -1.11
N TYR A 78 -18.12 3.11 -1.90
CA TYR A 78 -18.06 2.98 -3.35
C TYR A 78 -17.09 3.98 -3.97
N ASN A 79 -17.22 5.27 -3.63
CA ASN A 79 -16.33 6.31 -4.11
C ASN A 79 -14.88 6.05 -3.71
N SER A 80 -14.63 5.52 -2.51
CA SER A 80 -13.28 5.16 -2.05
C SER A 80 -12.68 4.03 -2.86
N VAL A 81 -13.44 2.95 -3.11
CA VAL A 81 -12.97 1.81 -3.91
C VAL A 81 -12.69 2.25 -5.34
N VAL A 82 -13.59 3.01 -5.96
CA VAL A 82 -13.42 3.51 -7.32
C VAL A 82 -12.25 4.49 -7.40
N ALA A 83 -12.15 5.45 -6.47
CA ALA A 83 -11.08 6.44 -6.47
C ALA A 83 -9.70 5.80 -6.31
N CYS A 84 -9.53 4.95 -5.30
CA CYS A 84 -8.27 4.27 -5.05
C CYS A 84 -7.94 3.27 -6.16
N GLY A 85 -8.91 2.48 -6.61
CA GLY A 85 -8.71 1.50 -7.69
C GLY A 85 -8.31 2.16 -9.01
N ALA A 86 -9.03 3.21 -9.42
CA ALA A 86 -8.70 3.98 -10.62
C ALA A 86 -7.33 4.66 -10.49
N ALA A 87 -7.03 5.27 -9.34
CA ALA A 87 -5.72 5.89 -9.11
C ALA A 87 -4.56 4.89 -9.20
N VAL A 88 -4.72 3.68 -8.68
CA VAL A 88 -3.74 2.59 -8.80
C VAL A 88 -3.60 2.14 -10.26
N LEU A 89 -4.71 1.92 -10.97
CA LEU A 89 -4.67 1.52 -12.38
C LEU A 89 -3.97 2.57 -13.26
N ILE A 90 -4.37 3.84 -13.13
CA ILE A 90 -3.72 4.97 -13.82
C ILE A 90 -2.24 5.02 -13.44
N GLY A 91 -1.93 4.86 -12.15
CA GLY A 91 -0.58 4.82 -11.64
C GLY A 91 0.25 3.72 -12.30
N ILE A 92 -0.25 2.48 -12.38
CA ILE A 92 0.44 1.35 -13.00
C ILE A 92 0.70 1.62 -14.48
N VAL A 93 -0.34 2.03 -15.21
CA VAL A 93 -0.28 2.27 -16.66
C VAL A 93 0.73 3.36 -17.02
N LEU A 94 0.84 4.41 -16.21
CA LEU A 94 1.74 5.53 -16.48
C LEU A 94 3.13 5.35 -15.86
N ALA A 95 3.20 4.87 -14.63
CA ALA A 95 4.45 4.79 -13.88
C ALA A 95 5.31 3.58 -14.26
N LEU A 96 4.74 2.42 -14.60
CA LEU A 96 5.58 1.26 -14.95
C LEU A 96 6.42 1.49 -16.21
N PRO A 97 5.85 1.98 -17.34
CA PRO A 97 6.66 2.27 -18.53
C PRO A 97 7.70 3.37 -18.26
N ALA A 98 7.33 4.40 -17.49
CA ALA A 98 8.25 5.46 -17.11
C ALA A 98 9.40 4.93 -16.22
N ALA A 99 9.11 4.06 -15.27
CA ALA A 99 10.09 3.43 -14.40
C ALA A 99 11.03 2.51 -15.19
N TYR A 100 10.48 1.73 -16.14
CA TYR A 100 11.27 0.90 -17.04
C TYR A 100 12.23 1.74 -17.88
N ALA A 101 11.74 2.83 -18.47
CA ALA A 101 12.58 3.74 -19.25
C ALA A 101 13.73 4.32 -18.41
N VAL A 102 13.46 4.75 -17.18
CA VAL A 102 14.47 5.27 -16.25
C VAL A 102 15.47 4.18 -15.82
N ALA A 103 15.01 2.95 -15.62
CA ALA A 103 15.85 1.84 -15.19
C ALA A 103 16.77 1.31 -16.30
N ARG A 104 16.27 1.23 -17.54
CA ARG A 104 17.00 0.62 -18.67
C ARG A 104 17.77 1.62 -19.52
N TYR A 105 17.26 2.84 -19.64
CA TYR A 105 17.89 3.92 -20.41
C TYR A 105 18.24 5.11 -19.50
N PRO A 106 19.16 4.92 -18.52
CA PRO A 106 19.53 6.00 -17.62
C PRO A 106 20.16 7.15 -18.40
N ASN A 107 19.52 8.31 -18.35
CA ASN A 107 20.10 9.55 -18.84
C ASN A 107 20.78 10.30 -17.68
N ARG A 108 21.40 11.45 -17.96
CA ARG A 108 22.04 12.30 -16.94
C ARG A 108 21.11 12.73 -15.79
N PHE A 109 19.80 12.65 -15.98
CA PHE A 109 18.77 13.05 -15.02
C PHE A 109 18.14 11.86 -14.27
N ALA A 110 18.55 10.61 -14.53
CA ALA A 110 17.91 9.43 -13.95
C ALA A 110 17.96 9.45 -12.40
N GLY A 111 19.07 9.89 -11.82
CA GLY A 111 19.21 10.09 -10.37
C GLY A 111 18.30 11.22 -9.85
N ASP A 112 18.23 12.33 -10.57
CA ASP A 112 17.37 13.47 -10.21
C ASP A 112 15.88 13.11 -10.29
N ILE A 113 15.48 12.28 -11.26
CA ILE A 113 14.10 11.80 -11.39
C ILE A 113 13.71 10.94 -10.19
N GLN A 114 14.57 9.99 -9.78
CA GLN A 114 14.31 9.18 -8.58
C GLN A 114 14.18 10.04 -7.33
N PHE A 115 15.08 11.01 -7.16
CA PHE A 115 15.05 11.93 -6.03
C PHE A 115 13.81 12.84 -6.05
N PHE A 116 13.47 13.40 -7.21
CA PHE A 116 12.30 14.25 -7.39
C PHE A 116 10.99 13.51 -7.11
N VAL A 117 10.85 12.29 -7.63
CA VAL A 117 9.67 11.47 -7.37
C VAL A 117 9.52 11.17 -5.88
N LEU A 118 10.63 10.91 -5.18
CA LEU A 118 10.63 10.68 -3.74
C LEU A 118 10.34 11.97 -2.95
N SER A 119 10.82 13.13 -3.39
CA SER A 119 10.64 14.39 -2.66
C SER A 119 9.17 14.82 -2.55
N LEU A 120 8.33 14.46 -3.54
CA LEU A 120 6.88 14.66 -3.50
C LEU A 120 6.20 13.96 -2.31
N ARG A 121 6.83 12.97 -1.67
CA ARG A 121 6.34 12.29 -0.46
C ARG A 121 6.65 13.00 0.84
N PHE A 122 7.64 13.89 0.84
CA PHE A 122 8.03 14.61 2.05
C PHE A 122 7.15 15.82 2.31
N LEU A 123 6.36 16.24 1.31
CA LEU A 123 5.39 17.31 1.46
C LEU A 123 4.27 16.88 2.44
N PRO A 124 4.00 17.68 3.49
CA PRO A 124 2.85 17.42 4.35
C PRO A 124 1.56 17.40 3.53
N PRO A 125 0.70 16.37 3.63
CA PRO A 125 -0.53 16.31 2.83
C PRO A 125 -1.42 17.54 2.96
N VAL A 126 -1.48 18.13 4.16
CA VAL A 126 -2.22 19.37 4.45
C VAL A 126 -1.68 20.56 3.66
N ALA A 127 -0.36 20.66 3.44
CA ALA A 127 0.24 21.76 2.69
C ALA A 127 -0.15 21.73 1.20
N VAL A 128 -0.41 20.54 0.66
CA VAL A 128 -0.78 20.33 -0.74
C VAL A 128 -2.31 20.40 -0.95
N ALA A 129 -3.09 20.11 0.10
CA ALA A 129 -4.55 20.09 0.03
C ALA A 129 -5.18 21.44 -0.36
N ILE A 130 -4.77 22.55 0.27
CA ILE A 130 -5.34 23.88 0.00
C ILE A 130 -5.08 24.33 -1.45
N PRO A 131 -3.82 24.29 -1.96
CA PRO A 131 -3.55 24.63 -3.36
C PRO A 131 -4.34 23.77 -4.36
N LEU A 132 -4.42 22.45 -4.13
CA LEU A 132 -5.18 21.55 -5.00
C LEU A 132 -6.68 21.88 -5.00
N MET A 133 -7.25 22.18 -3.84
CA MET A 133 -8.63 22.64 -3.75
C MET A 133 -8.86 23.90 -4.60
N VAL A 134 -7.97 24.89 -4.54
CA VAL A 134 -8.09 26.11 -5.35
C VAL A 134 -8.03 25.79 -6.84
N ILE A 135 -7.13 24.89 -7.26
CA ILE A 135 -7.05 24.43 -8.65
C ILE A 135 -8.37 23.80 -9.09
N TRP A 136 -8.92 22.88 -8.30
CA TRP A 136 -10.18 22.22 -8.64
C TRP A 136 -11.38 23.18 -8.65
N LEU A 137 -11.39 24.18 -7.77
CA LEU A 137 -12.38 25.25 -7.77
C LEU A 137 -12.30 26.10 -9.05
N GLN A 138 -11.09 26.51 -9.46
CA GLN A 138 -10.89 27.30 -10.67
C GLN A 138 -11.25 26.53 -11.94
N VAL A 139 -10.96 25.23 -11.96
CA VAL A 139 -11.31 24.32 -13.07
C VAL A 139 -12.80 23.99 -13.08
N GLY A 140 -13.54 24.23 -11.99
CA GLY A 140 -14.96 23.92 -11.87
C GLY A 140 -15.27 22.44 -11.59
N PHE A 141 -14.26 21.66 -11.20
CA PHE A 141 -14.36 20.21 -10.92
C PHE A 141 -14.26 19.89 -9.42
N TYR A 142 -14.42 20.90 -8.56
CA TYR A 142 -14.41 20.73 -7.11
C TYR A 142 -15.54 19.80 -6.63
N ASP A 143 -15.26 19.02 -5.59
CA ASP A 143 -16.19 18.05 -4.98
C ASP A 143 -16.70 16.96 -5.95
N THR A 144 -15.84 16.53 -6.89
CA THR A 144 -16.17 15.47 -7.84
C THR A 144 -15.23 14.26 -7.71
N LEU A 145 -15.75 13.07 -8.01
CA LEU A 145 -14.98 11.82 -7.99
C LEU A 145 -13.77 11.84 -8.97
N PRO A 146 -13.88 12.39 -10.20
CA PRO A 146 -12.73 12.51 -11.10
C PRO A 146 -11.61 13.39 -10.54
N ALA A 147 -11.94 14.52 -9.89
CA ALA A 147 -10.94 15.37 -9.25
C ALA A 147 -10.17 14.62 -8.15
N LEU A 148 -10.88 13.78 -7.38
CA LEU A 148 -10.27 12.93 -6.38
C LEU A 148 -9.36 11.86 -7.00
N ILE A 149 -9.80 11.19 -8.08
CA ILE A 149 -9.02 10.19 -8.81
C ILE A 149 -7.71 10.78 -9.32
N VAL A 150 -7.76 11.95 -9.96
CA VAL A 150 -6.55 12.62 -10.49
C VAL A 150 -5.61 13.02 -9.36
N THR A 151 -6.15 13.54 -8.26
CA THR A 151 -5.33 13.90 -7.09
C THR A 151 -4.63 12.68 -6.51
N TYR A 152 -5.33 11.56 -6.37
CA TYR A 152 -4.76 10.33 -5.84
C TYR A 152 -3.78 9.66 -6.81
N SER A 153 -4.02 9.76 -8.11
CA SER A 153 -3.13 9.16 -9.11
C SER A 153 -1.74 9.82 -9.10
N GLN A 154 -1.65 11.14 -8.93
CA GLN A 154 -0.37 11.86 -8.81
C GLN A 154 0.50 11.32 -7.67
N LEU A 155 -0.10 11.16 -6.49
CA LEU A 155 0.59 10.59 -5.33
C LEU A 155 0.93 9.12 -5.57
N THR A 156 0.06 8.36 -6.23
CA THR A 156 0.25 6.92 -6.48
C THR A 156 1.35 6.65 -7.49
N ILE A 157 1.44 7.44 -8.57
CA ILE A 157 2.50 7.38 -9.60
C ILE A 157 3.87 7.46 -8.93
N SER A 158 4.04 8.36 -7.96
CA SER A 158 5.30 8.47 -7.23
C SER A 158 5.66 7.20 -6.45
N VAL A 159 4.67 6.46 -5.90
CA VAL A 159 4.93 5.21 -5.14
C VAL A 159 5.45 4.18 -6.12
N ILE A 160 4.72 4.03 -7.22
CA ILE A 160 4.97 2.99 -8.19
C ILE A 160 6.31 3.22 -8.85
N MET A 161 6.64 4.45 -9.26
CA MET A 161 7.96 4.81 -9.78
C MET A 161 9.08 4.46 -8.78
N TRP A 162 8.93 4.86 -7.52
CA TRP A 162 9.95 4.64 -6.49
C TRP A 162 10.20 3.15 -6.22
N LEU A 163 9.16 2.31 -6.26
CA LEU A 163 9.28 0.86 -6.10
C LEU A 163 9.75 0.15 -7.38
N ALA A 164 9.24 0.57 -8.53
CA ALA A 164 9.43 -0.14 -9.80
C ALA A 164 10.84 0.07 -10.38
N ILE A 165 11.44 1.26 -10.23
CA ILE A 165 12.78 1.50 -10.78
C ILE A 165 13.83 0.53 -10.20
N PRO A 166 14.01 0.40 -8.86
CA PRO A 166 14.96 -0.56 -8.32
C PRO A 166 14.56 -2.02 -8.61
N ALA A 167 13.25 -2.31 -8.71
CA ALA A 167 12.78 -3.64 -9.12
C ALA A 167 13.24 -3.99 -10.54
N PHE A 168 13.06 -3.10 -11.52
CA PHE A 168 13.57 -3.31 -12.88
C PHE A 168 15.11 -3.38 -12.92
N GLN A 169 15.80 -2.55 -12.13
CA GLN A 169 17.27 -2.60 -12.03
C GLN A 169 17.80 -3.93 -11.47
N SER A 170 17.01 -4.62 -10.63
CA SER A 170 17.40 -5.91 -10.08
C SER A 170 17.36 -7.06 -11.09
N VAL A 171 16.63 -6.89 -12.19
CA VAL A 171 16.54 -7.89 -13.26
C VAL A 171 17.79 -7.76 -14.16
N PRO A 172 18.56 -8.86 -14.37
CA PRO A 172 19.75 -8.85 -15.21
C PRO A 172 19.44 -8.37 -16.64
N LYS A 173 20.30 -7.51 -17.21
CA LYS A 173 20.08 -6.92 -18.55
C LYS A 173 20.23 -7.94 -19.66
N GLU A 174 20.98 -9.00 -19.42
CA GLU A 174 21.28 -10.08 -20.34
C GLU A 174 20.01 -10.80 -20.82
N ILE A 175 18.96 -10.81 -19.98
CA ILE A 175 17.65 -11.38 -20.34
C ILE A 175 16.99 -10.55 -21.44
N GLU A 176 17.07 -9.22 -21.35
CA GLU A 176 16.50 -8.31 -22.35
C GLU A 176 17.35 -8.30 -23.62
N GLU A 177 18.68 -8.35 -23.49
CA GLU A 177 19.61 -8.48 -24.62
C GLU A 177 19.37 -9.75 -25.44
N ALA A 178 19.09 -10.88 -24.78
CA ALA A 178 18.70 -12.11 -25.46
C ALA A 178 17.41 -11.95 -26.25
N ALA A 179 16.39 -11.29 -25.69
CA ALA A 179 15.14 -11.01 -26.40
C ALA A 179 15.36 -10.09 -27.62
N PHE A 180 16.25 -9.10 -27.51
CA PHE A 180 16.62 -8.28 -28.66
C PHE A 180 17.34 -9.08 -29.77
N VAL A 181 18.16 -10.08 -29.41
CA VAL A 181 18.81 -11.00 -30.38
C VAL A 181 17.77 -11.88 -31.08
N ASP A 182 16.73 -12.30 -30.37
CA ASP A 182 15.59 -13.05 -30.92
C ASP A 182 14.66 -12.18 -31.79
N GLY A 183 14.96 -10.90 -31.96
CA GLY A 183 14.23 -9.97 -32.83
C GLY A 183 13.03 -9.28 -32.17
N TYR A 184 12.86 -9.41 -30.84
CA TYR A 184 11.82 -8.68 -30.11
C TYR A 184 12.15 -7.19 -29.99
N GLY A 185 11.15 -6.33 -30.20
CA GLY A 185 11.28 -4.88 -30.00
C GLY A 185 11.12 -4.47 -28.53
N ALA A 186 11.54 -3.25 -28.17
CA ALA A 186 11.53 -2.77 -26.78
C ALA A 186 10.14 -2.78 -26.11
N TYR A 187 9.07 -2.59 -26.89
CA TYR A 187 7.69 -2.73 -26.39
C TYR A 187 7.36 -4.17 -26.02
N SER A 188 7.75 -5.14 -26.85
CA SER A 188 7.54 -6.58 -26.61
C SER A 188 8.44 -7.13 -25.51
N VAL A 189 9.58 -6.49 -25.24
CA VAL A 189 10.45 -6.85 -24.11
C VAL A 189 9.86 -6.35 -22.79
N PHE A 190 9.11 -5.25 -22.82
CA PHE A 190 8.48 -4.67 -21.62
C PHE A 190 7.18 -5.38 -21.19
N TRP A 191 6.33 -5.76 -22.13
CA TRP A 191 5.01 -6.40 -21.87
C TRP A 191 5.09 -7.92 -21.86
#